data_AF-A0A5P8JPD6-F1
#
_entry.id   AF-A0A5P8JPD6-F1
#
_cell.length_a   1.000
_cell.length_b   1.000
_cell.length_c   1.000
_cell.angle_alpha   90.00
_cell.angle_beta   90.00
_cell.angle_gamma   90.00
#
_symmetry.space_group_name_H-M   'P 1'
#
loop_
_entity.id
_entity.type
_entity.pdbx_description
1 polymer ?
#
loop_
_entity_poly.entity_id
_entity_poly.type
_entity_poly.pdbx_seq_one_letter_code
_entity_poly.pdbx_strand_id
1 'polypeptide(L)' 'MGIHSRVVYDFLNQLRAQPAVAGKQVYVHGDKEAAAYADRKANGLVIDDKTYAELVKISQRLHVDVPAF' A
#
# COMPACT_ATOMS: atom_id res chain seq x y z
N MET A 1 -25.55 -10.90 1.67
CA MET A 1 -24.69 -10.23 0.67
C MET A 1 -25.57 -9.71 -0.46
N GLY A 2 -25.77 -8.39 -0.54
CA GLY A 2 -26.72 -7.78 -1.46
C GLY A 2 -26.23 -7.74 -2.91
N ILE A 3 -27.17 -7.86 -3.85
CA ILE A 3 -26.97 -7.94 -5.31
C ILE A 3 -26.00 -6.87 -5.85
N HIS A 4 -25.97 -5.68 -5.25
CA HIS A 4 -25.06 -4.58 -5.63
C HIS A 4 -23.57 -4.89 -5.44
N SER A 5 -23.20 -5.68 -4.43
CA SER A 5 -21.80 -6.04 -4.17
C SER A 5 -21.20 -6.94 -5.25
N ARG A 6 -22.04 -7.75 -5.90
CA ARG A 6 -21.62 -8.69 -6.94
C ARG A 6 -21.32 -7.98 -8.26
N VAL A 7 -22.13 -6.98 -8.63
CA VAL A 7 -21.95 -6.23 -9.89
C VAL A 7 -20.62 -5.47 -9.90
N VAL A 8 -20.28 -4.78 -8.81
CA VAL A 8 -19.01 -4.05 -8.71
C VAL A 8 -17.83 -5.03 -8.72
N TYR A 9 -17.92 -6.12 -7.97
CA TYR A 9 -16.89 -7.16 -7.96
C TYR A 9 -16.63 -7.73 -9.35
N ASP A 10 -17.69 -8.14 -10.06
CA ASP A 10 -17.60 -8.72 -11.40
C ASP A 10 -17.04 -7.70 -12.41
N PHE A 11 -17.50 -6.45 -12.37
CA PHE A 11 -16.99 -5.37 -13.22
C PHE A 11 -15.48 -5.13 -13.03
N LEU A 12 -15.02 -5.02 -11.78
CA LEU A 12 -13.61 -4.79 -11.50
C LEU A 12 -12.74 -5.98 -11.94
N ASN A 13 -13.25 -7.21 -11.83
CA ASN A 13 -12.54 -8.40 -12.32
C ASN A 13 -12.45 -8.43 -13.85
N GLN A 14 -13.50 -8.00 -14.55
CA GLN A 14 -13.46 -7.86 -16.02
C GLN A 14 -12.44 -6.80 -16.47
N LEU A 15 -12.28 -5.71 -15.72
CA LEU A 15 -11.23 -4.71 -15.97
C LEU A 15 -9.83 -5.30 -15.81
N ARG A 16 -9.58 -6.04 -14.72
CA ARG A 16 -8.28 -6.70 -14.48
C ARG A 16 -7.92 -7.72 -15.57
N ALA A 17 -8.91 -8.32 -16.22
CA ALA A 17 -8.72 -9.32 -17.28
C ALA A 17 -8.44 -8.71 -18.67
N GLN A 18 -8.47 -7.38 -18.82
CA GLN A 18 -8.19 -6.73 -20.10
C GLN A 18 -6.72 -6.94 -20.53
N PRO A 19 -6.43 -6.96 -21.84
CA PRO A 19 -5.06 -7.09 -22.33
C PRO A 19 -4.19 -5.94 -21.85
N ALA A 20 -3.01 -6.27 -21.33
CA ALA A 20 -2.00 -5.31 -20.92
C ALA A 20 -0.86 -5.24 -21.95
N VAL A 21 -0.17 -4.11 -22.00
CA VAL A 21 1.12 -4.00 -22.68
C VAL A 21 2.10 -5.02 -22.09
N ALA A 22 2.95 -5.61 -22.93
CA ALA A 22 3.93 -6.61 -22.50
C ALA A 22 4.72 -6.16 -21.26
N GLY A 23 4.78 -7.02 -20.24
CA GLY A 23 5.45 -6.74 -18.96
C GLY A 23 4.68 -5.82 -18.01
N LYS A 24 3.41 -5.51 -18.30
CA LYS A 24 2.51 -4.74 -17.42
C LYS A 24 1.27 -5.56 -17.08
N GLN A 25 0.56 -5.13 -16.04
CA GLN A 25 -0.72 -5.69 -15.61
C GLN A 25 -1.75 -4.57 -15.49
N VAL A 26 -3.02 -4.86 -15.80
CA VAL A 26 -4.12 -3.94 -15.53
C VAL A 26 -4.49 -4.00 -14.06
N TYR A 27 -4.51 -2.84 -13.42
CA TYR A 27 -4.92 -2.67 -12.03
C TYR A 27 -6.20 -1.85 -11.98
N VAL A 28 -7.04 -2.11 -10.97
CA VAL A 28 -8.07 -1.16 -10.57
C VAL A 28 -7.60 -0.35 -9.36
N HIS A 29 -8.31 0.73 -9.06
CA HIS A 29 -8.03 1.57 -7.90
C HIS A 29 -7.97 0.73 -6.63
N GLY A 30 -6.90 0.88 -5.84
CA GLY A 30 -6.68 0.15 -4.60
C GLY A 30 -5.82 -1.11 -4.73
N ASP A 31 -5.63 -1.70 -5.92
CA ASP A 31 -4.88 -2.96 -6.05
C ASP A 31 -3.40 -2.78 -5.66
N LYS A 32 -2.78 -1.68 -6.09
CA LYS A 32 -1.37 -1.41 -5.82
C LYS A 32 -1.15 -1.09 -4.34
N GLU A 33 -2.08 -0.35 -3.75
CA GLU A 33 -2.09 -0.02 -2.34
C GLU A 33 -2.29 -1.27 -1.48
N ALA A 34 -3.20 -2.17 -1.88
CA ALA A 34 -3.43 -3.44 -1.20
C ALA A 34 -2.20 -4.35 -1.27
N ALA A 35 -1.57 -4.45 -2.45
CA ALA A 35 -0.33 -5.20 -2.61
C ALA A 35 0.80 -4.63 -1.75
N ALA A 36 1.00 -3.31 -1.78
CA ALA A 36 2.01 -2.64 -0.97
C ALA A 36 1.71 -2.73 0.53
N TYR A 37 0.44 -2.73 0.94
CA TYR A 37 0.04 -2.93 2.32
C TYR A 37 0.35 -4.35 2.80
N ALA A 38 0.03 -5.37 2.00
CA ALA A 38 0.35 -6.76 2.32
C ALA A 38 1.87 -6.97 2.44
N ASP A 39 2.64 -6.42 1.51
CA ASP A 39 4.10 -6.43 1.53
C ASP A 39 4.66 -5.77 2.79
N ARG A 40 4.24 -4.54 3.11
CA ARG A 40 4.73 -3.81 4.30
C ARG A 40 4.32 -4.46 5.62
N LYS A 41 3.17 -5.14 5.67
CA LYS A 41 2.79 -5.95 6.82
C LYS A 41 3.73 -7.12 7.05
N ALA A 42 4.24 -7.73 5.98
CA ALA A 42 5.12 -8.89 6.04
C ALA A 42 6.59 -8.48 6.24
N ASN A 43 7.03 -7.42 5.57
CA ASN A 43 8.44 -7.06 5.41
C ASN A 43 8.85 -5.77 6.13
N GLY A 44 7.90 -5.07 6.74
CA GLY A 44 8.14 -3.75 7.35
C GLY A 44 8.08 -2.60 6.35
N LEU A 45 8.27 -1.38 6.87
CA LEU A 45 8.26 -0.14 6.10
C LEU A 45 9.69 0.33 5.85
N VAL A 46 10.01 0.63 4.60
CA VAL A 46 11.24 1.35 4.26
C VAL A 46 11.03 2.83 4.59
N ILE A 47 11.90 3.38 5.43
CA ILE A 47 11.96 4.80 5.78
C ILE A 47 13.29 5.33 5.24
N ASP A 48 13.26 6.44 4.50
CA ASP A 48 14.48 7.07 4.03
C ASP A 48 15.23 7.80 5.16
N ASP A 49 16.55 7.95 4.99
CA ASP A 49 17.45 8.52 6.00
C ASP A 49 17.02 9.92 6.47
N LYS A 50 16.51 10.77 5.56
CA LYS A 50 16.09 12.12 5.91
C LYS A 50 14.83 12.07 6.76
N THR A 51 13.84 11.26 6.38
CA THR A 51 12.63 11.07 7.18
C THR A 51 12.97 10.52 8.56
N TYR A 52 13.88 9.55 8.65
CA TYR A 52 14.31 9.01 9.94
C TYR A 52 15.01 10.07 10.81
N ALA A 53 15.90 10.88 10.23
CA ALA A 53 16.57 11.95 10.95
C ALA A 53 15.58 12.98 11.53
N GLU A 54 14.51 13.32 10.79
CA GLU A 54 13.48 14.22 11.31
C GLU A 54 12.62 13.56 12.40
N LEU A 55 12.34 12.26 12.31
CA LEU A 55 11.66 11.52 13.37
C LEU A 55 12.44 11.56 14.69
N VAL A 56 13.76 11.36 14.64
CA VAL A 56 14.65 11.46 15.81
C VAL A 56 14.62 12.85 16.43
N LYS A 57 14.69 13.92 15.63
CA LYS A 57 14.61 15.30 16.12
C LYS A 57 13.27 15.58 16.82
N ILE A 58 12.17 15.13 16.25
CA ILE A 58 10.83 15.31 16.83
C ILE A 58 10.71 14.54 18.15
N SER A 59 11.19 13.30 18.18
CA SER A 59 11.23 12.46 19.39
C SER A 59 12.00 13.14 20.52
N GLN A 60 13.20 13.68 20.25
CA GLN A 60 14.00 14.40 21.24
C GLN A 60 13.27 15.63 21.80
N ARG A 61 12.59 16.39 20.92
CA ARG A 61 11.81 17.56 21.33
C ARG A 61 10.62 17.20 22.21
N LEU A 62 9.99 16.05 21.95
CA LEU A 62 8.78 15.62 22.64
C LEU A 62 9.05 14.67 23.82
N HIS A 63 10.32 14.30 24.06
CA HIS A 63 10.73 13.32 25.06
C HIS A 63 10.01 11.96 24.91
N VAL A 64 9.90 11.46 23.68
CA VAL A 64 9.31 10.16 23.34
C VAL A 64 10.34 9.29 22.66
N ASP A 65 10.40 7.99 22.94
CA ASP A 65 11.38 7.09 22.32
C ASP A 65 11.07 6.79 20.84
N VAL A 66 12.12 6.71 20.02
CA VAL A 66 12.03 6.16 18.66
C VAL A 66 12.28 4.65 18.74
N PRO A 67 11.41 3.80 18.17
CA PRO A 67 11.69 2.36 18.08
C PRO A 67 12.98 2.09 17.31
N ALA A 68 13.70 1.03 17.69
CA ALA A 68 14.78 0.50 16.86
C ALA A 68 14.17 -0.16 15.61
N PHE A 69 14.72 0.14 14.43
CA PHE A 69 14.31 -0.41 13.13
C PHE A 69 15.40 -1.31 12.57
#